data_AF-A0A9E3SW02-F1
#
_entry.id   AF-A0A9E3SW02-F1
#
_cell.length_a   1.000
_cell.length_b   1.000
_cell.length_c   1.000
_cell.angle_alpha   90.00
_cell.angle_beta   90.00
_cell.angle_gamma   90.00
#
_symmetry.space_group_name_H-M   'P 1'
#
loop_
_entity.id
_entity.type
_entity.pdbx_description
1 polymer ?
#
loop_
_entity_poly.entity_id
_entity_poly.type
_entity_poly.pdbx_seq_one_letter_code
_entity_poly.pdbx_strand_id
1 'polypeptide(L)'
;MTVAGLISAAVLLLNSQSTFAQGDDYARRPPIQCRRCHPDAYETWTQSTHALAYADDTFQGVWERERQQPECLECHSPGYDAAADRMVYEGIGCAACHHTIDPTRREFDNSSYHGKMSVIDTAEGCSGCHGEDHARTYREWKTSPHNGARTVQCLDCHQAHSGELTAASALDLCGACHLKEPSTASSPHMHIDSGCTDCHPAPVHIDNVHMRAGIDPVATCVDCHMSTQRDQWGHFLTDAGHSLGVSLTACTDCHGSLHEMQAGAAAP
;
A
#
# COMPACT_ATOMS: atom_id res chain seq x y z
N MET A 1 -62.08 50.00 -38.03
CA MET A 1 -61.02 49.78 -39.03
C MET A 1 -59.76 50.47 -38.51
N THR A 2 -58.82 49.69 -37.98
CA THR A 2 -57.35 49.84 -38.09
C THR A 2 -56.70 48.77 -37.23
N VAL A 3 -55.53 48.32 -37.67
CA VAL A 3 -55.03 46.95 -37.60
C VAL A 3 -53.96 46.79 -36.53
N ALA A 4 -53.91 45.58 -35.99
CA ALA A 4 -52.86 44.85 -35.26
C ALA A 4 -51.45 45.45 -35.10
N GLY A 5 -50.86 45.14 -33.95
CA GLY A 5 -49.42 45.23 -33.70
C GLY A 5 -49.00 44.66 -32.34
N LEU A 6 -49.36 43.41 -32.04
CA LEU A 6 -48.78 42.68 -30.89
C LEU A 6 -47.39 42.20 -31.30
N ILE A 7 -46.35 42.88 -30.80
CA ILE A 7 -44.96 42.43 -30.91
C ILE A 7 -44.77 41.33 -29.86
N SER A 8 -44.97 40.08 -30.26
CA SER A 8 -44.53 38.92 -29.48
C SER A 8 -43.00 38.87 -29.52
N ALA A 9 -42.36 39.31 -28.43
CA ALA A 9 -40.95 39.03 -28.19
C ALA A 9 -40.80 37.53 -27.90
N ALA A 10 -40.50 36.74 -28.93
CA ALA A 10 -40.07 35.35 -28.77
C ALA A 10 -38.70 35.37 -28.09
N VAL A 11 -38.70 35.18 -26.77
CA VAL A 11 -37.50 34.85 -26.01
C VAL A 11 -37.06 33.45 -26.47
N LEU A 12 -36.15 33.42 -27.44
CA LEU A 12 -35.36 32.24 -27.77
C LEU A 12 -34.52 31.92 -26.54
N LEU A 13 -35.06 31.08 -25.66
CA LEU A 13 -34.28 30.33 -24.69
C LEU A 13 -33.38 29.39 -25.52
N LEU A 14 -32.19 29.89 -25.85
CA LEU A 14 -31.07 29.04 -26.23
C LEU A 14 -30.81 28.14 -25.03
N ASN A 15 -31.43 26.95 -25.07
CA ASN A 15 -31.04 25.83 -24.23
C ASN A 15 -29.58 25.56 -24.59
N SER A 16 -28.66 26.17 -23.84
CA SER A 16 -27.28 25.72 -23.75
C SER A 16 -27.32 24.37 -23.04
N GLN A 17 -27.74 23.34 -23.77
CA GLN A 17 -27.29 22.01 -23.48
C GLN A 17 -25.78 22.06 -23.70
N SER A 18 -25.06 22.33 -22.63
CA SER A 18 -23.67 21.94 -22.50
C SER A 18 -23.64 20.45 -22.81
N THR A 19 -23.38 20.12 -24.07
CA THR A 19 -22.86 18.82 -24.43
C THR A 19 -21.53 18.73 -23.70
N PHE A 20 -21.58 18.23 -22.46
CA PHE A 20 -20.45 17.51 -21.92
C PHE A 20 -20.14 16.46 -22.98
N ALA A 21 -19.13 16.71 -23.78
CA ALA A 21 -18.44 15.65 -24.47
C ALA A 21 -18.05 14.68 -23.34
N GLN A 22 -18.80 13.60 -23.21
CA GLN A 22 -18.40 12.40 -22.48
C GLN A 22 -17.21 11.85 -23.26
N GLY A 23 -16.05 12.50 -23.09
CA GLY A 23 -14.79 11.93 -23.49
C GLY A 23 -14.71 10.59 -22.80
N ASP A 24 -14.55 9.54 -23.59
CA ASP A 24 -14.43 8.16 -23.15
C ASP A 24 -13.22 8.00 -22.22
N ASP A 25 -13.34 8.46 -20.98
CA ASP A 25 -12.40 8.15 -19.95
C ASP A 25 -12.67 6.72 -19.50
N TYR A 26 -11.86 5.81 -20.02
CA TYR A 26 -11.90 4.40 -19.66
C TYR A 26 -11.73 4.21 -18.14
N ALA A 27 -11.17 5.20 -17.42
CA ALA A 27 -10.95 5.18 -15.98
C ALA A 27 -12.25 5.26 -15.14
N ARG A 28 -13.44 5.33 -15.71
CA ARG A 28 -14.68 5.21 -14.92
C ARG A 28 -15.45 3.93 -15.20
N ARG A 29 -14.88 3.03 -16.00
CA ARG A 29 -15.54 1.80 -16.38
C ARG A 29 -15.38 0.74 -15.29
N PRO A 30 -16.44 -0.03 -14.98
CA PRO A 30 -16.33 -1.18 -14.11
C PRO A 30 -15.28 -2.18 -14.63
N PRO A 31 -14.49 -2.82 -13.74
CA PRO A 31 -13.43 -3.77 -14.12
C PRO A 31 -13.87 -4.89 -15.08
N ILE A 32 -15.15 -5.29 -15.01
CA ILE A 32 -15.75 -6.31 -15.88
C ILE A 32 -15.67 -5.97 -17.38
N GLN A 33 -15.58 -4.68 -17.73
CA GLN A 33 -15.42 -4.24 -19.11
C GLN A 33 -13.99 -4.52 -19.62
N CYS A 34 -12.98 -4.35 -18.76
CA CYS A 34 -11.58 -4.64 -19.06
C CYS A 34 -11.35 -6.14 -19.29
N ARG A 35 -12.05 -7.01 -18.53
CA ARG A 35 -11.98 -8.48 -18.68
C ARG A 35 -12.19 -8.99 -20.10
N ARG A 36 -13.01 -8.30 -20.91
CA ARG A 36 -13.34 -8.72 -22.28
C ARG A 36 -12.11 -8.84 -23.18
N CYS A 37 -11.10 -7.99 -22.94
CA CYS A 37 -9.85 -7.98 -23.71
C CYS A 37 -8.62 -8.32 -22.84
N HIS A 38 -8.72 -8.18 -21.52
CA HIS A 38 -7.65 -8.49 -20.56
C HIS A 38 -8.10 -9.55 -19.52
N PRO A 39 -8.43 -10.79 -19.95
CA PRO A 39 -8.94 -11.81 -19.06
C PRO A 39 -7.93 -12.23 -17.99
N ASP A 40 -6.67 -12.44 -18.36
CA ASP A 40 -5.63 -12.93 -17.45
C ASP A 40 -5.30 -11.92 -16.33
N ALA A 41 -5.20 -10.64 -16.71
CA ALA A 41 -5.00 -9.55 -15.76
C ALA A 41 -6.20 -9.40 -14.82
N TYR A 42 -7.42 -9.52 -15.36
CA TYR A 42 -8.64 -9.46 -14.55
C TYR A 42 -8.72 -10.63 -13.55
N GLU A 43 -8.39 -11.85 -13.98
CA GLU A 43 -8.39 -13.04 -13.14
C GLU A 43 -7.39 -12.92 -11.99
N THR A 44 -6.17 -12.46 -12.30
CA THR A 44 -5.13 -12.18 -11.30
C THR A 44 -5.59 -11.10 -10.32
N TRP A 45 -6.11 -9.99 -10.84
CA TRP A 45 -6.56 -8.86 -10.02
C TRP A 45 -7.72 -9.22 -9.09
N THR A 46 -8.69 -10.02 -9.54
CA THR A 46 -9.85 -10.44 -8.72
C THR A 46 -9.46 -11.14 -7.43
N GLN A 47 -8.26 -11.73 -7.35
CA GLN A 47 -7.75 -12.42 -6.17
C GLN A 47 -6.92 -11.51 -5.26
N SER A 48 -6.63 -10.28 -5.68
CA SER A 48 -5.80 -9.33 -4.93
C SER A 48 -6.55 -8.67 -3.77
N THR A 49 -5.80 -8.24 -2.75
CA THR A 49 -6.31 -7.40 -1.67
C THR A 49 -6.94 -6.11 -2.18
N HIS A 50 -6.45 -5.56 -3.30
CA HIS A 50 -7.03 -4.37 -3.92
C HIS A 50 -8.43 -4.61 -4.48
N ALA A 51 -8.66 -5.73 -5.18
CA ALA A 51 -10.00 -6.07 -5.65
C ALA A 51 -10.97 -6.35 -4.48
N LEU A 52 -10.45 -6.93 -3.40
CA LEU A 52 -11.22 -7.28 -2.22
C LEU A 52 -11.30 -6.16 -1.17
N ALA A 53 -10.70 -4.99 -1.41
CA ALA A 53 -10.53 -3.93 -0.41
C ALA A 53 -11.85 -3.48 0.22
N TYR A 54 -12.95 -3.49 -0.55
CA TYR A 54 -14.29 -3.22 -0.03
C TYR A 54 -14.90 -4.46 0.65
N ALA A 55 -14.78 -5.64 0.05
CA ALA A 55 -15.46 -6.85 0.53
C ALA A 55 -14.79 -7.50 1.75
N ASP A 56 -13.60 -7.04 2.14
CA ASP A 56 -12.88 -7.55 3.31
C ASP A 56 -13.67 -7.39 4.61
N ASP A 57 -13.84 -8.50 5.35
CA ASP A 57 -14.64 -8.53 6.58
C ASP A 57 -14.07 -7.62 7.68
N THR A 58 -12.74 -7.46 7.73
CA THR A 58 -12.09 -6.59 8.72
C THR A 58 -12.41 -5.14 8.40
N PHE A 59 -12.29 -4.74 7.15
CA PHE A 59 -12.69 -3.42 6.68
C PHE A 59 -14.17 -3.16 6.94
N GLN A 60 -15.07 -4.07 6.55
CA GLN A 60 -16.50 -3.90 6.77
C GLN A 60 -16.84 -3.69 8.25
N GLY A 61 -16.21 -4.47 9.14
CA GLY A 61 -16.37 -4.29 10.58
C GLY A 61 -15.85 -2.94 11.10
N VAL A 62 -14.74 -2.43 10.56
CA VAL A 62 -14.23 -1.07 10.89
C VAL A 62 -15.18 -0.01 10.35
N TRP A 63 -15.58 -0.10 9.09
CA TRP A 63 -16.41 0.88 8.41
C TRP A 63 -17.80 1.02 9.07
N GLU A 64 -18.40 -0.09 9.51
CA GLU A 64 -19.64 -0.06 10.29
C GLU A 64 -19.47 0.67 11.64
N ARG A 65 -18.38 0.41 12.38
CA ARG A 65 -18.08 1.11 13.65
C ARG A 65 -17.83 2.60 13.44
N GLU A 66 -17.21 2.94 12.31
CA GLU A 66 -17.00 4.31 11.86
C GLU A 66 -18.24 4.90 11.16
N ARG A 67 -19.43 4.30 11.32
CA ARG A 67 -20.72 4.83 10.82
C ARG A 67 -20.78 5.01 9.31
N GLN A 68 -20.09 4.16 8.57
CA GLN A 68 -20.11 4.09 7.11
C GLN A 68 -19.70 5.41 6.44
N GLN A 69 -18.72 6.09 7.02
CA GLN A 69 -18.24 7.37 6.52
C GLN A 69 -17.75 7.25 5.07
N PRO A 70 -18.25 8.08 4.14
CA PRO A 70 -17.90 8.03 2.72
C PRO A 70 -16.41 8.17 2.43
N GLU A 71 -15.67 8.87 3.29
CA GLU A 71 -14.24 9.12 3.16
C GLU A 71 -13.44 7.80 3.13
N CYS A 72 -13.92 6.74 3.81
CA CYS A 72 -13.30 5.42 3.73
C CYS A 72 -13.33 4.82 2.30
N LEU A 73 -14.33 5.21 1.50
CA LEU A 73 -14.51 4.71 0.13
C LEU A 73 -13.58 5.41 -0.87
N GLU A 74 -12.90 6.50 -0.50
CA GLU A 74 -11.86 7.11 -1.34
C GLU A 74 -10.76 6.10 -1.69
N CYS A 75 -10.54 5.11 -0.81
CA CYS A 75 -9.50 4.08 -0.98
C CYS A 75 -9.97 2.64 -0.86
N HIS A 76 -11.16 2.37 -0.33
CA HIS A 76 -11.69 1.00 -0.32
C HIS A 76 -12.64 0.73 -1.47
N SER A 77 -13.19 1.77 -2.10
CA SER A 77 -13.97 1.65 -3.32
C SER A 77 -14.04 2.98 -4.09
N PRO A 78 -12.94 3.43 -4.74
CA PRO A 78 -12.90 4.72 -5.46
C PRO A 78 -13.93 4.84 -6.60
N GLY A 79 -14.58 3.73 -6.97
CA GLY A 79 -15.76 3.72 -7.85
C GLY A 79 -17.04 4.24 -7.19
N TYR A 80 -17.03 4.63 -5.91
CA TYR A 80 -18.17 5.23 -5.22
C TYR A 80 -18.36 6.70 -5.63
N ASP A 81 -19.58 7.05 -6.04
CA ASP A 81 -20.00 8.42 -6.32
C ASP A 81 -20.78 8.97 -5.13
N ALA A 82 -20.11 9.77 -4.29
CA ALA A 82 -20.70 10.36 -3.10
C ALA A 82 -21.83 11.37 -3.41
N ALA A 83 -21.80 12.02 -4.58
CA ALA A 83 -22.83 12.99 -4.95
C ALA A 83 -24.13 12.29 -5.40
N ALA A 84 -23.99 11.14 -6.05
CA ALA A 84 -25.11 10.31 -6.48
C ALA A 84 -25.50 9.22 -5.47
N ASP A 85 -24.77 9.10 -4.35
CA ASP A 85 -24.84 8.02 -3.37
C ASP A 85 -24.93 6.64 -4.04
N ARG A 86 -23.98 6.36 -4.94
CA ARG A 86 -24.02 5.17 -5.79
C ARG A 86 -22.66 4.54 -5.94
N MET A 87 -22.60 3.24 -5.66
CA MET A 87 -21.46 2.39 -5.97
C MET A 87 -21.47 1.99 -7.45
N VAL A 88 -20.43 2.33 -8.22
CA VAL A 88 -20.30 1.90 -9.62
C VAL A 88 -19.73 0.48 -9.71
N TYR A 89 -18.80 0.14 -8.81
CA TYR A 89 -18.24 -1.20 -8.58
C TYR A 89 -17.59 -1.24 -7.20
N GLU A 90 -17.40 -2.44 -6.66
CA GLU A 90 -16.74 -2.67 -5.36
C GLU A 90 -15.23 -2.84 -5.52
N GLY A 91 -14.46 -2.34 -4.55
CA GLY A 91 -13.01 -2.49 -4.48
C GLY A 91 -12.23 -1.49 -5.34
N ILE A 92 -10.90 -1.66 -5.35
CA ILE A 92 -9.99 -0.87 -6.19
C ILE A 92 -10.01 -1.40 -7.62
N GLY A 93 -10.67 -0.67 -8.52
CA GLY A 93 -10.81 -1.05 -9.92
C GLY A 93 -9.58 -0.69 -10.77
N CYS A 94 -9.56 -1.19 -12.00
CA CYS A 94 -8.43 -1.00 -12.94
C CYS A 94 -8.05 0.49 -13.09
N ALA A 95 -9.06 1.36 -13.09
CA ALA A 95 -8.92 2.79 -13.23
C ALA A 95 -8.21 3.53 -12.08
N ALA A 96 -8.18 2.93 -10.89
CA ALA A 96 -7.49 3.52 -9.75
C ALA A 96 -5.97 3.56 -10.00
N CYS A 97 -5.46 2.65 -10.85
CA CYS A 97 -4.05 2.60 -11.22
C CYS A 97 -3.82 2.95 -12.70
N HIS A 98 -4.77 2.64 -13.58
CA HIS A 98 -4.65 2.91 -15.00
C HIS A 98 -5.31 4.23 -15.39
N HIS A 99 -4.55 5.08 -16.08
CA HIS A 99 -5.07 6.33 -16.62
C HIS A 99 -4.88 6.41 -18.14
N THR A 100 -5.83 7.05 -18.80
CA THR A 100 -5.79 7.24 -20.25
C THR A 100 -4.81 8.35 -20.59
N ILE A 101 -3.78 8.06 -21.38
CA ILE A 101 -2.83 9.06 -21.92
C ILE A 101 -3.27 9.52 -23.31
N ASP A 102 -3.85 8.61 -24.10
CA ASP A 102 -4.36 8.88 -25.44
C ASP A 102 -5.74 8.23 -25.56
N PRO A 103 -6.83 9.00 -25.72
CA PRO A 103 -8.18 8.43 -25.85
C PRO A 103 -8.47 7.89 -27.26
N THR A 104 -7.56 8.09 -28.23
CA THR A 104 -7.75 7.70 -29.63
C THR A 104 -7.87 6.19 -29.76
N ARG A 105 -9.06 5.72 -30.14
CA ARG A 105 -9.31 4.30 -30.42
C ARG A 105 -8.48 3.82 -31.59
N ARG A 106 -8.04 2.57 -31.50
CA ARG A 106 -7.27 1.89 -32.54
C ARG A 106 -8.10 0.73 -33.06
N GLU A 107 -8.27 0.66 -34.36
CA GLU A 107 -9.01 -0.42 -35.01
C GLU A 107 -8.02 -1.44 -35.57
N PHE A 108 -8.18 -2.72 -35.23
CA PHE A 108 -7.39 -3.82 -35.78
C PHE A 108 -8.22 -5.10 -35.82
N ASP A 109 -8.19 -5.83 -36.94
CA ASP A 109 -8.92 -7.09 -37.16
C ASP A 109 -10.38 -7.06 -36.66
N ASN A 110 -11.15 -6.09 -37.18
CA ASN A 110 -12.56 -5.87 -36.84
C ASN A 110 -12.83 -5.67 -35.32
N SER A 111 -11.81 -5.29 -34.56
CA SER A 111 -11.86 -5.03 -33.13
C SER A 111 -11.41 -3.60 -32.83
N SER A 112 -12.16 -2.92 -31.95
CA SER A 112 -11.85 -1.58 -31.47
C SER A 112 -11.14 -1.68 -30.12
N TYR A 113 -9.92 -1.15 -30.07
CA TYR A 113 -9.10 -1.08 -28.87
C TYR A 113 -9.18 0.33 -28.29
N HIS A 114 -9.22 0.41 -26.95
CA HIS A 114 -9.03 1.70 -26.30
C HIS A 114 -7.65 2.27 -26.66
N GLY A 115 -7.51 3.60 -26.55
CA GLY A 115 -6.23 4.24 -26.80
C GLY A 115 -5.19 3.94 -25.71
N LYS A 116 -4.05 4.65 -25.73
CA LYS A 116 -2.93 4.34 -24.84
C LYS A 116 -3.31 4.65 -23.39
N MET A 117 -3.10 3.65 -22.52
CA MET A 117 -3.15 3.80 -21.07
C MET A 117 -1.76 3.64 -20.47
N SER A 118 -1.55 4.24 -19.32
CA SER A 118 -0.41 3.99 -18.42
C SER A 118 -0.90 3.37 -17.12
N VAL A 119 0.05 2.99 -16.28
CA VAL A 119 -0.17 2.56 -14.90
C VAL A 119 0.56 3.55 -13.98
N ILE A 120 0.03 3.78 -12.79
CA ILE A 120 0.76 4.43 -11.70
C ILE A 120 1.97 3.55 -11.35
N ASP A 121 3.17 4.08 -11.55
CA ASP A 121 4.45 3.38 -11.33
C ASP A 121 5.41 4.11 -10.39
N THR A 122 4.93 5.18 -9.74
CA THR A 122 5.68 5.95 -8.74
C THR A 122 5.07 5.78 -7.35
N ALA A 123 5.92 5.81 -6.32
CA ALA A 123 5.50 5.75 -4.93
C ALA A 123 4.55 6.92 -4.59
N GLU A 124 4.79 8.11 -5.13
CA GLU A 124 3.90 9.26 -5.02
C GLU A 124 2.49 8.95 -5.54
N GLY A 125 2.37 8.25 -6.67
CA GLY A 125 1.06 7.91 -7.21
C GLY A 125 0.28 6.92 -6.33
N CYS A 126 0.98 6.04 -5.60
CA CYS A 126 0.36 5.13 -4.63
C CYS A 126 -0.05 5.84 -3.32
N SER A 127 0.53 7.01 -3.04
CA SER A 127 0.31 7.75 -1.78
C SER A 127 -1.12 8.26 -1.59
N GLY A 128 -1.91 8.33 -2.67
CA GLY A 128 -3.33 8.71 -2.58
C GLY A 128 -4.12 7.82 -1.62
N CYS A 129 -3.71 6.55 -1.48
CA CYS A 129 -4.27 5.64 -0.48
C CYS A 129 -3.26 5.17 0.56
N HIS A 130 -1.99 5.03 0.20
CA HIS A 130 -0.95 4.57 1.12
C HIS A 130 -0.18 5.74 1.80
N GLY A 131 -0.84 6.88 2.04
CA GLY A 131 -0.23 8.13 2.49
C GLY A 131 -0.06 8.29 4.01
N GLU A 132 -1.12 8.70 4.71
CA GLU A 132 -0.99 9.32 6.05
C GLU A 132 -1.85 8.71 7.17
N ASP A 133 -3.02 8.14 6.84
CA ASP A 133 -4.00 7.63 7.81
C ASP A 133 -3.54 6.32 8.48
N HIS A 134 -4.21 5.21 8.16
CA HIS A 134 -3.89 3.86 8.61
C HIS A 134 -3.00 3.11 7.62
N ALA A 135 -2.90 3.59 6.38
CA ALA A 135 -2.00 3.07 5.36
C ALA A 135 -0.77 3.98 5.24
N ARG A 136 0.20 3.83 6.16
CA ARG A 136 1.34 4.75 6.33
C ARG A 136 2.55 4.43 5.44
N THR A 137 2.42 3.46 4.54
CA THR A 137 3.52 2.85 3.79
C THR A 137 4.33 3.85 2.95
N TYR A 138 3.68 4.83 2.32
CA TYR A 138 4.38 5.89 1.55
C TYR A 138 5.24 6.76 2.46
N ARG A 139 4.72 7.14 3.64
CA ARG A 139 5.48 7.94 4.61
C ARG A 139 6.72 7.19 5.10
N GLU A 140 6.59 5.89 5.35
CA GLU A 140 7.71 5.03 5.73
C GLU A 140 8.75 4.97 4.61
N TRP A 141 8.31 4.66 3.38
CA TRP A 141 9.16 4.67 2.19
C TRP A 141 9.91 6.00 2.03
N LYS A 142 9.21 7.14 2.19
CA LYS A 142 9.78 8.48 2.04
C LYS A 142 10.94 8.76 2.98
N THR A 143 10.92 8.17 4.17
CA THR A 143 11.98 8.29 5.19
C THR A 143 13.07 7.21 5.07
N SER A 144 12.84 6.19 4.24
CA SER A 144 13.76 5.08 4.07
C SER A 144 14.87 5.39 3.06
N PRO A 145 15.99 4.63 3.08
CA PRO A 145 17.01 4.71 2.03
C PRO A 145 16.50 4.35 0.63
N HIS A 146 15.34 3.68 0.50
CA HIS A 146 14.71 3.39 -0.80
C HIS A 146 14.14 4.64 -1.49
N ASN A 147 13.95 5.74 -0.77
CA ASN A 147 13.71 7.07 -1.34
C ASN A 147 15.01 7.89 -1.46
N GLY A 148 16.13 7.22 -1.75
CA GLY A 148 17.46 7.82 -1.83
C GLY A 148 17.91 8.13 -3.26
N ALA A 149 19.24 8.29 -3.42
CA ALA A 149 19.87 8.59 -4.72
C ALA A 149 19.58 7.53 -5.81
N ARG A 150 19.35 6.27 -5.39
CA ARG A 150 18.71 5.25 -6.21
C ARG A 150 17.32 5.00 -5.64
N THR A 151 16.34 5.69 -6.21
CA THR A 151 14.94 5.55 -5.81
C THR A 151 14.42 4.17 -6.24
N VAL A 152 13.89 3.42 -5.29
CA VAL A 152 13.18 2.16 -5.50
C VAL A 152 11.68 2.46 -5.39
N GLN A 153 10.91 2.12 -6.41
CA GLN A 153 9.47 2.31 -6.46
C GLN A 153 8.71 1.11 -5.91
N CYS A 154 7.44 1.29 -5.57
CA CYS A 154 6.60 0.19 -5.04
C CYS A 154 6.56 -1.02 -6.00
N LEU A 155 6.49 -0.77 -7.31
CA LEU A 155 6.41 -1.81 -8.33
C LEU A 155 7.76 -2.49 -8.65
N ASP A 156 8.87 -2.01 -8.10
CA ASP A 156 10.13 -2.75 -8.15
C ASP A 156 10.06 -4.00 -7.25
N CYS A 157 9.18 -3.97 -6.24
CA CYS A 157 8.97 -5.04 -5.28
C CYS A 157 7.63 -5.77 -5.47
N HIS A 158 6.57 -5.05 -5.85
CA HIS A 158 5.22 -5.59 -5.95
C HIS A 158 4.72 -5.68 -7.39
N GLN A 159 3.91 -6.69 -7.69
CA GLN A 159 3.21 -6.84 -8.95
C GLN A 159 1.89 -6.05 -8.93
N ALA A 160 1.68 -5.15 -9.89
CA ALA A 160 0.54 -4.24 -9.90
C ALA A 160 -0.84 -4.92 -9.95
N HIS A 161 -0.96 -6.11 -10.57
CA HIS A 161 -2.24 -6.81 -10.67
C HIS A 161 -2.54 -7.68 -9.44
N SER A 162 -1.56 -8.40 -8.89
CA SER A 162 -1.81 -9.30 -7.75
C SER A 162 -1.58 -8.63 -6.39
N GLY A 163 -0.74 -7.60 -6.32
CA GLY A 163 -0.22 -7.05 -5.06
C GLY A 163 0.90 -7.88 -4.43
N GLU A 164 1.16 -9.08 -4.95
CA GLU A 164 2.21 -9.99 -4.49
C GLU A 164 3.62 -9.49 -4.84
N LEU A 165 4.64 -10.12 -4.27
CA LEU A 165 6.03 -9.81 -4.60
C LEU A 165 6.38 -10.21 -6.05
N THR A 166 7.29 -9.46 -6.65
CA THR A 166 7.86 -9.77 -7.99
C THR A 166 8.86 -10.93 -7.97
N ALA A 167 9.17 -11.46 -6.78
CA ALA A 167 10.02 -12.63 -6.56
C ALA A 167 9.32 -13.65 -5.64
N ALA A 168 9.84 -14.87 -5.60
CA ALA A 168 9.25 -15.96 -4.83
C ALA A 168 9.28 -15.75 -3.31
N SER A 169 10.20 -14.91 -2.83
CA SER A 169 10.36 -14.60 -1.40
C SER A 169 10.94 -13.20 -1.19
N ALA A 170 10.74 -12.65 0.01
CA ALA A 170 11.40 -11.40 0.41
C ALA A 170 12.93 -11.52 0.35
N LEU A 171 13.48 -12.71 0.65
CA LEU A 171 14.93 -12.96 0.57
C LEU A 171 15.43 -12.84 -0.87
N ASP A 172 14.76 -13.47 -1.83
CA ASP A 172 15.12 -13.40 -3.24
C ASP A 172 15.00 -11.96 -3.77
N LEU A 173 13.95 -11.26 -3.36
CA LEU A 173 13.69 -9.89 -3.76
C LEU A 173 14.75 -8.91 -3.25
N CYS A 174 14.98 -8.89 -1.94
CA CYS A 174 15.98 -8.01 -1.32
C CYS A 174 17.39 -8.39 -1.78
N GLY A 175 17.67 -9.69 -1.87
CA GLY A 175 18.96 -10.25 -2.28
C GLY A 175 19.38 -9.85 -3.70
N ALA A 176 18.41 -9.66 -4.60
CA ALA A 176 18.66 -9.20 -5.96
C ALA A 176 19.34 -7.83 -6.06
N CYS A 177 19.34 -7.02 -4.98
CA CYS A 177 20.09 -5.77 -4.89
C CYS A 177 21.12 -5.76 -3.76
N HIS A 178 20.76 -6.21 -2.56
CA HIS A 178 21.59 -6.09 -1.36
C HIS A 178 22.67 -7.18 -1.24
N LEU A 179 22.49 -8.33 -1.90
CA LEU A 179 23.40 -9.49 -1.79
C LEU A 179 24.20 -9.76 -3.09
N LYS A 180 24.12 -8.86 -4.08
CA LYS A 180 24.80 -9.02 -5.37
C LYS A 180 26.33 -8.92 -5.31
N GLU A 181 26.86 -8.27 -4.29
CA GLU A 181 28.31 -8.16 -4.05
C GLU A 181 28.61 -8.61 -2.61
N PRO A 182 29.71 -9.33 -2.33
CA PRO A 182 30.13 -9.61 -0.97
C PRO A 182 30.49 -8.29 -0.31
N SER A 183 29.59 -7.73 0.50
CA SER A 183 29.89 -6.54 1.28
C SER A 183 31.02 -6.91 2.26
N THR A 184 32.17 -6.25 2.11
CA THR A 184 33.23 -6.29 3.13
C THR A 184 32.80 -5.59 4.41
N ALA A 185 31.73 -4.79 4.34
CA ALA A 185 31.02 -4.22 5.47
C ALA A 185 29.89 -5.17 5.87
N SER A 186 30.11 -5.88 6.99
CA SER A 186 29.11 -6.58 7.80
C SER A 186 28.19 -7.53 7.02
N SER A 187 28.45 -8.84 7.14
CA SER A 187 27.47 -9.87 6.76
C SER A 187 26.13 -9.49 7.40
N PRO A 188 25.05 -9.29 6.63
CA PRO A 188 23.73 -9.12 7.21
C PRO A 188 23.47 -10.35 8.06
N HIS A 189 23.31 -10.15 9.37
CA HIS A 189 23.05 -11.25 10.29
C HIS A 189 21.64 -11.75 9.99
N MET A 190 21.53 -13.00 9.57
CA MET A 190 20.25 -13.67 9.39
C MET A 190 20.27 -14.98 10.17
N HIS A 191 19.19 -15.27 10.88
CA HIS A 191 19.01 -16.60 11.44
C HIS A 191 18.85 -17.61 10.31
N ILE A 192 19.28 -18.85 10.56
CA ILE A 192 19.26 -19.92 9.56
C ILE A 192 17.84 -20.25 9.05
N ASP A 193 16.80 -19.87 9.80
CA ASP A 193 15.38 -20.10 9.51
C ASP A 193 14.53 -18.81 9.47
N SER A 194 15.14 -17.62 9.41
CA SER A 194 14.40 -16.33 9.35
C SER A 194 14.65 -15.56 8.06
N GLY A 195 13.62 -14.90 7.56
CA GLY A 195 13.67 -13.99 6.43
C GLY A 195 13.99 -12.55 6.84
N CYS A 196 14.34 -11.71 5.86
CA CYS A 196 14.68 -10.29 6.09
C CYS A 196 13.60 -9.55 6.88
N THR A 197 12.33 -9.82 6.59
CA THR A 197 11.15 -9.14 7.14
C THR A 197 10.77 -9.56 8.54
N ASP A 198 11.36 -10.64 9.07
CA ASP A 198 11.07 -11.11 10.42
C ASP A 198 11.64 -10.14 11.48
N CYS A 199 12.78 -9.51 11.15
CA CYS A 199 13.42 -8.48 11.97
C CYS A 199 13.39 -7.09 11.32
N HIS A 200 13.21 -7.00 9.99
CA HIS A 200 12.93 -5.74 9.28
C HIS A 200 11.47 -5.69 8.81
N PRO A 201 10.48 -5.71 9.71
CA PRO A 201 9.09 -5.74 9.31
C PRO A 201 8.71 -4.47 8.54
N ALA A 202 7.96 -4.68 7.45
CA ALA A 202 7.03 -3.69 6.92
C ALA A 202 5.64 -4.03 7.50
N PRO A 203 4.87 -3.08 8.06
CA PRO A 203 5.14 -1.65 8.20
C PRO A 203 6.30 -1.38 9.16
N VAL A 204 7.13 -0.40 8.82
CA VAL A 204 8.31 -0.02 9.58
C VAL A 204 7.86 0.65 10.87
N HIS A 205 7.54 -0.16 11.88
CA HIS A 205 7.35 0.35 13.22
C HIS A 205 8.65 1.03 13.67
N ILE A 206 8.46 2.17 14.31
CA ILE A 206 9.40 3.06 15.01
C ILE A 206 10.41 2.38 15.97
N ASP A 207 10.48 1.05 16.03
CA ASP A 207 11.32 0.29 16.95
C ASP A 207 12.68 -0.13 16.33
N ASN A 208 13.15 0.64 15.35
CA ASN A 208 14.53 0.54 14.85
C ASN A 208 15.56 1.06 15.88
N VAL A 209 15.18 1.29 17.14
CA VAL A 209 16.06 1.79 18.20
C VAL A 209 17.30 0.90 18.36
N HIS A 210 17.13 -0.40 18.24
CA HIS A 210 18.19 -1.40 18.41
C HIS A 210 19.09 -1.59 17.18
N MET A 211 18.67 -1.11 16.00
CA MET A 211 19.37 -1.38 14.72
C MET A 211 19.73 -0.10 13.94
N ARG A 212 19.48 1.08 14.52
CA ARG A 212 19.83 2.36 13.89
C ARG A 212 21.33 2.58 14.01
N ALA A 213 22.04 2.48 12.88
CA ALA A 213 23.40 3.00 12.80
C ALA A 213 23.39 4.50 13.17
N GLY A 214 24.00 4.85 14.31
CA GLY A 214 24.28 6.24 14.70
C GLY A 214 23.48 6.82 15.88
N ILE A 215 22.63 6.07 16.58
CA ILE A 215 22.13 6.46 17.91
C ILE A 215 22.31 5.27 18.85
N ASP A 216 23.06 5.50 19.93
CA ASP A 216 23.44 4.48 20.91
C ASP A 216 22.22 3.95 21.71
N PRO A 217 22.24 2.67 22.15
CA PRO A 217 23.17 1.61 21.79
C PRO A 217 22.63 0.76 20.63
N VAL A 218 23.48 0.52 19.64
CA VAL A 218 23.25 -0.53 18.62
C VAL A 218 23.24 -1.87 19.34
N ALA A 219 22.13 -2.61 19.27
CA ALA A 219 22.07 -3.95 19.80
C ALA A 219 23.05 -4.85 19.05
N THR A 220 23.85 -5.57 19.83
CA THR A 220 24.88 -6.52 19.44
C THR A 220 24.37 -7.94 19.64
N CYS A 221 25.11 -8.92 19.12
CA CYS A 221 24.74 -10.33 19.20
C CYS A 221 24.45 -10.78 20.65
N VAL A 222 25.19 -10.22 21.62
CA VAL A 222 25.07 -10.60 23.04
C VAL A 222 23.81 -10.06 23.70
N ASP A 223 23.22 -9.00 23.16
CA ASP A 223 22.02 -8.38 23.73
C ASP A 223 20.78 -9.28 23.58
N CYS A 224 20.79 -10.19 22.58
CA CYS A 224 19.72 -11.17 22.37
C CYS A 224 20.13 -12.61 22.67
N HIS A 225 21.38 -12.99 22.37
CA HIS A 225 21.86 -14.38 22.52
C HIS A 225 22.53 -14.67 23.86
N MET A 226 22.87 -13.65 24.66
CA MET A 226 23.52 -13.84 25.97
C MET A 226 22.72 -13.15 27.08
N SER A 227 21.40 -13.34 27.09
CA SER A 227 20.53 -12.80 28.13
C SER A 227 20.93 -13.33 29.51
N THR A 228 20.85 -12.44 30.48
CA THR A 228 21.43 -12.59 31.80
C THR A 228 20.43 -13.23 32.75
N GLN A 229 20.81 -14.30 33.44
CA GLN A 229 20.01 -14.78 34.57
C GLN A 229 20.16 -13.75 35.70
N ARG A 230 19.05 -13.30 36.30
CA ARG A 230 19.15 -12.50 37.53
C ARG A 230 19.48 -13.43 38.69
N ASP A 231 20.55 -13.13 39.40
CA ASP A 231 20.84 -13.82 40.65
C ASP A 231 19.76 -13.51 41.70
N GLN A 232 19.84 -14.17 42.85
CA GLN A 232 18.93 -13.96 43.98
C GLN A 232 18.95 -12.51 44.54
N TRP A 233 19.87 -11.67 44.07
CA TRP A 233 20.03 -10.26 44.45
C TRP A 233 19.61 -9.29 43.33
N GLY A 234 19.12 -9.80 42.21
CA GLY A 234 18.67 -9.00 41.07
C GLY A 234 19.80 -8.52 40.15
N HIS A 235 21.03 -8.99 40.33
CA HIS A 235 22.13 -8.69 39.43
C HIS A 235 22.08 -9.55 38.18
N PHE A 236 22.34 -8.93 37.05
CA PHE A 236 22.46 -9.60 35.77
C PHE A 236 23.75 -10.43 35.71
N LEU A 237 23.63 -11.75 35.65
CA LEU A 237 24.74 -12.68 35.41
C LEU A 237 24.76 -13.09 33.95
N THR A 238 25.87 -12.88 33.25
CA THR A 238 26.05 -13.36 31.87
C THR A 238 26.14 -14.88 31.87
N ASP A 239 25.11 -15.56 31.35
CA ASP A 239 25.14 -17.02 31.18
C ASP A 239 25.94 -17.33 29.91
N ALA A 240 27.24 -17.58 30.08
CA ALA A 240 28.19 -17.82 28.98
C ALA A 240 28.06 -19.21 28.34
N GLY A 241 26.84 -19.74 28.22
CA GLY A 241 26.57 -20.99 27.51
C GLY A 241 26.68 -20.79 26.01
N HIS A 242 27.42 -21.64 25.31
CA HIS A 242 27.49 -21.67 23.83
C HIS A 242 26.17 -22.05 23.14
N SER A 243 25.04 -22.07 23.86
CA SER A 243 23.71 -22.19 23.29
C SER A 243 23.26 -20.82 22.81
N LEU A 244 23.28 -20.59 21.50
CA LEU A 244 22.72 -19.40 20.83
C LEU A 244 21.19 -19.32 20.92
N GLY A 245 20.57 -19.90 21.96
CA GLY A 245 19.14 -19.88 22.17
C GLY A 245 18.68 -18.52 22.69
N VAL A 246 17.71 -17.90 22.02
CA VAL A 246 17.08 -16.67 22.49
C VAL A 246 15.95 -17.05 23.44
N SER A 247 15.98 -16.51 24.66
CA SER A 247 14.89 -16.67 25.62
C SER A 247 13.96 -15.45 25.59
N LEU A 248 12.68 -15.65 25.94
CA LEU A 248 11.71 -14.56 26.06
C LEU A 248 12.13 -13.46 27.07
N THR A 249 13.04 -13.81 27.98
CA THR A 249 13.66 -12.90 28.95
C THR A 249 14.48 -11.80 28.24
N ALA A 250 15.10 -12.11 27.10
CA ALA A 250 15.90 -11.14 26.34
C ALA A 250 15.09 -9.90 25.90
N CYS A 251 13.80 -10.08 25.61
CA CYS A 251 12.92 -8.97 25.23
C CYS A 251 12.32 -8.27 26.45
N THR A 252 11.92 -9.04 27.45
CA THR A 252 11.19 -8.54 28.63
C THR A 252 12.08 -7.81 29.65
N ASP A 253 13.41 -7.98 29.58
CA ASP A 253 14.35 -7.27 30.45
C ASP A 253 14.40 -5.75 30.22
N CYS A 254 14.17 -5.30 28.97
CA CYS A 254 14.12 -3.88 28.61
C CYS A 254 12.69 -3.36 28.48
N HIS A 255 11.76 -4.19 27.99
CA HIS A 255 10.39 -3.77 27.66
C HIS A 255 9.35 -4.10 28.72
N GLY A 256 9.72 -4.76 29.82
CA GLY A 256 8.78 -5.19 30.84
C GLY A 256 7.96 -6.40 30.38
N SER A 257 6.69 -6.47 30.78
CA SER A 257 5.84 -7.62 30.44
C SER A 257 5.38 -7.58 28.97
N LEU A 258 5.11 -8.75 28.38
CA LEU A 258 4.57 -8.86 27.01
C LEU A 258 3.29 -8.04 26.76
N HIS A 259 2.55 -7.72 27.83
CA HIS A 259 1.33 -6.92 27.76
C HIS A 259 1.59 -5.42 27.54
N GLU A 260 2.79 -4.94 27.84
CA GLU A 260 3.18 -3.53 27.70
C GLU A 260 3.76 -3.20 26.32
N MET A 261 4.06 -4.22 25.50
CA MET A 261 4.57 -4.06 24.13
C MET A 261 3.47 -3.80 23.08
N GLN A 262 2.21 -3.65 23.49
CA GLN A 262 1.11 -3.29 22.58
C GLN A 262 1.10 -1.79 22.27
N ALA A 263 0.88 -1.44 21.01
CA ALA A 263 0.80 -0.04 20.58
C ALA A 263 -0.24 0.73 21.40
N GLY A 264 0.22 1.71 22.18
CA GLY A 264 -0.63 2.62 22.96
C GLY A 264 -0.50 2.50 24.49
N ALA A 265 0.29 1.56 25.02
CA ALA A 265 0.64 1.58 26.43
C ALA A 265 1.63 2.73 26.71
N ALA A 266 1.19 3.75 27.45
CA ALA A 266 2.10 4.75 27.97
C ALA A 266 3.00 4.08 29.01
N ALA A 267 4.32 4.12 28.77
CA ALA A 267 5.30 3.67 29.75
C ALA A 267 5.25 4.57 31.00
N PRO A 268 5.41 4.02 32.22
CA PRO A 268 5.64 4.81 33.42
C PRO A 268 6.99 5.54 33.41
#